data_AF-A0A6J7MY63-F1
#
_entry.id   AF-A0A6J7MY63-F1
#
_cell.length_a   1.000
_cell.length_b   1.000
_cell.length_c   1.000
_cell.angle_alpha   90.00
_cell.angle_beta   90.00
_cell.angle_gamma   90.00
#
_symmetry.space_group_name_H-M   'P 1'
#
loop_
_entity.id
_entity.type
_entity.pdbx_description
1 polymer ?
#
loop_
_entity_poly.entity_id
_entity_poly.type
_entity_poly.pdbx_seq_one_letter_code
_entity_poly.pdbx_strand_id
1 'polypeptide(L)'
;MVGLDSSGAAAQVRSIAGLLTVVVSLLAVVISVRWRKTPARIPPGLDFLAALTGFVAVFAAAGVLGGPVVLTVARLGVGAIFLGFITDAMLLGHWYLVQPGLSRAPLREMIWLSIISWPIEVVLLLIPTGMVSLLNGSIDDGYGGILGVTWVVCALTTVGLLAAALAALKEPYYSAVMAATGLLYLAILTAFGTDVLARALLAG
;
A
#
# COMPACT_ATOMS: atom_id res chain seq x y z
N MET A 1 -37.55 6.05 -20.11
CA MET A 1 -38.03 4.97 -19.22
C MET A 1 -36.80 4.33 -18.59
N VAL A 2 -36.46 4.79 -17.39
CA VAL A 2 -35.22 4.47 -16.67
C VAL A 2 -35.49 3.20 -15.87
N GLY A 3 -34.86 2.09 -16.26
CA GLY A 3 -34.90 0.82 -15.54
C GLY A 3 -34.13 0.93 -14.23
N LEU A 4 -34.84 1.28 -13.17
CA LEU A 4 -34.41 1.10 -11.79
C LEU A 4 -34.90 -0.28 -11.32
N ASP A 5 -34.14 -1.35 -11.57
CA ASP A 5 -34.39 -2.61 -10.86
C ASP A 5 -33.18 -3.53 -10.63
N SER A 6 -32.09 -2.96 -10.08
CA SER A 6 -31.03 -3.70 -9.37
C SER A 6 -30.97 -3.29 -7.89
N SER A 7 -32.14 -2.91 -7.35
CA SER A 7 -32.33 -1.98 -6.24
C SER A 7 -32.40 -2.66 -4.85
N GLY A 8 -31.74 -2.05 -3.85
CA GLY A 8 -31.83 -2.42 -2.43
C GLY A 8 -30.65 -3.21 -1.88
N ALA A 9 -30.61 -4.52 -2.10
CA ALA A 9 -29.73 -5.43 -1.36
C ALA A 9 -28.23 -5.16 -1.58
N ALA A 10 -27.79 -4.96 -2.83
CA ALA A 10 -26.38 -4.70 -3.13
C ALA A 10 -25.90 -3.33 -2.60
N ALA A 11 -26.77 -2.32 -2.61
CA ALA A 11 -26.48 -1.02 -2.00
C ALA A 11 -26.37 -1.15 -0.47
N GLN A 12 -27.28 -1.90 0.14
CA GLN A 12 -27.31 -2.13 1.58
C GLN A 12 -26.09 -2.94 2.07
N VAL A 13 -25.68 -3.97 1.32
CA VAL A 13 -24.45 -4.73 1.58
C VAL A 13 -23.21 -3.83 1.53
N ARG A 14 -23.12 -2.93 0.55
CA ARG A 14 -22.00 -1.96 0.46
C ARG A 14 -21.97 -1.00 1.65
N SER A 15 -23.13 -0.45 2.04
CA SER A 15 -23.23 0.43 3.22
C SER A 15 -22.85 -0.29 4.52
N ILE A 16 -23.30 -1.54 4.70
CA ILE A 16 -22.96 -2.36 5.86
C ILE A 16 -21.46 -2.68 5.90
N ALA A 17 -20.86 -3.04 4.76
CA ALA A 17 -19.44 -3.34 4.67
C ALA A 17 -18.56 -2.11 4.96
N GLY A 18 -18.95 -0.94 4.43
CA GLY A 18 -18.30 0.33 4.74
C GLY A 18 -18.38 0.68 6.23
N LEU A 19 -19.57 0.54 6.83
CA LEU A 19 -19.80 0.84 8.23
C LEU A 19 -19.07 -0.13 9.16
N LEU A 20 -19.04 -1.42 8.83
CA LEU A 20 -18.21 -2.43 9.50
C LEU A 20 -16.74 -2.04 9.47
N THR A 21 -16.22 -1.66 8.30
CA THR A 21 -14.82 -1.25 8.14
C THR A 21 -14.48 -0.06 9.04
N VAL A 22 -15.34 0.96 9.08
CA VAL A 22 -15.17 2.14 9.94
C VAL A 22 -15.21 1.75 11.42
N VAL A 23 -16.22 0.99 11.86
CA VAL A 23 -16.37 0.56 13.26
C VAL A 23 -15.16 -0.25 13.71
N VAL A 24 -14.72 -1.19 12.89
CA VAL A 24 -13.59 -2.06 13.15
C VAL A 24 -12.28 -1.27 13.21
N SER A 25 -12.09 -0.29 12.31
CA SER A 25 -10.92 0.60 12.33
C SER A 25 -10.89 1.49 13.58
N LEU A 26 -12.03 2.05 13.98
CA LEU A 26 -12.17 2.84 15.21
C LEU A 26 -11.91 2.00 16.46
N LEU A 27 -12.41 0.76 16.50
CA LEU A 27 -12.14 -0.18 17.59
C LEU A 27 -10.65 -0.49 17.70
N ALA A 28 -9.97 -0.76 16.58
CA ALA A 28 -8.53 -1.00 16.56
C ALA A 28 -7.74 0.20 17.13
N VAL A 29 -8.12 1.43 16.77
CA VAL A 29 -7.52 2.66 17.31
C VAL A 29 -7.77 2.81 18.81
N VAL A 30 -9.02 2.60 19.27
CA VAL A 30 -9.38 2.70 20.70
C VAL A 30 -8.61 1.66 21.53
N ILE A 31 -8.50 0.43 21.03
CA ILE A 31 -7.69 -0.62 21.65
C ILE A 31 -6.22 -0.17 21.67
N SER A 32 -5.64 0.24 20.54
CA SER A 32 -4.24 0.72 20.49
C SER A 32 -3.96 1.82 21.52
N VAL A 33 -4.84 2.83 21.63
CA VAL A 33 -4.69 3.93 22.59
C VAL A 33 -4.80 3.46 24.04
N ARG A 34 -5.74 2.55 24.34
CA ARG A 34 -5.94 2.04 25.71
C ARG A 34 -4.73 1.21 26.16
N TRP A 35 -4.15 0.42 25.27
CA TRP A 35 -3.05 -0.49 25.58
C TRP A 35 -1.68 0.21 25.68
N ARG A 36 -1.52 1.41 25.10
CA ARG A 36 -0.31 2.25 25.30
C ARG A 36 -0.05 2.64 26.77
N LYS A 37 -1.07 2.60 27.63
CA LYS A 37 -0.95 2.98 29.05
C LYS A 37 -0.50 1.83 29.96
N THR A 38 -0.40 0.61 29.44
CA THR A 38 0.04 -0.57 30.19
C THR A 38 1.43 -0.99 29.72
N PRO A 39 2.45 -1.07 30.59
CA PRO A 39 3.80 -1.51 30.23
C PRO A 39 3.90 -3.02 29.94
N ALA A 40 2.77 -3.71 29.80
CA ALA A 40 2.71 -5.12 29.48
C ALA A 40 2.95 -5.33 27.98
N ARG A 41 3.69 -6.40 27.65
CA ARG A 41 3.95 -6.86 26.28
C ARG A 41 2.63 -6.91 25.50
N ILE A 42 2.56 -6.25 24.35
CA ILE A 42 1.38 -6.27 23.48
C ILE A 42 1.09 -7.75 23.16
N PRO A 43 -0.13 -8.25 23.42
CA PRO A 43 -0.46 -9.63 23.12
C PRO A 43 -0.37 -9.83 21.59
N PRO A 44 0.33 -10.87 21.09
CA PRO A 44 0.51 -11.08 19.65
C PRO A 44 -0.81 -11.18 18.86
N GLY A 45 -1.90 -11.58 19.52
CA GLY A 45 -3.23 -11.63 18.91
C GLY A 45 -3.78 -10.26 18.50
N LEU A 46 -3.24 -9.15 19.01
CA LEU A 46 -3.68 -7.80 18.67
C LEU A 46 -3.20 -7.40 17.26
N ASP A 47 -2.01 -7.83 16.87
CA ASP A 47 -1.48 -7.66 15.51
C ASP A 47 -2.30 -8.47 14.51
N PHE A 48 -2.71 -9.69 14.90
CA PHE A 48 -3.61 -10.51 14.09
C PHE A 48 -4.99 -9.86 13.92
N LEU A 49 -5.54 -9.25 14.96
CA LEU A 49 -6.78 -8.49 14.85
C LEU A 49 -6.63 -7.36 13.84
N ALA A 50 -5.58 -6.54 13.95
CA ALA A 50 -5.33 -5.46 12.99
C ALA A 50 -5.20 -5.97 11.55
N ALA A 51 -4.47 -7.06 11.33
CA ALA A 51 -4.38 -7.70 10.01
C ALA A 51 -5.74 -8.19 9.50
N LEU A 52 -6.54 -8.83 10.35
CA LEU A 52 -7.89 -9.29 10.02
C LEU A 52 -8.82 -8.12 9.67
N THR A 53 -8.71 -7.00 10.40
CA THR A 53 -9.48 -5.79 10.10
C THR A 53 -9.15 -5.24 8.71
N GLY A 54 -7.86 -5.17 8.37
CA GLY A 54 -7.40 -4.73 7.05
C GLY A 54 -7.86 -5.68 5.95
N PHE A 55 -7.79 -6.98 6.21
CA PHE A 55 -8.28 -8.00 5.27
C PHE A 55 -9.77 -7.82 4.98
N VAL A 56 -10.63 -7.68 5.99
CA VAL A 56 -12.07 -7.43 5.80
C VAL A 56 -12.32 -6.12 5.04
N ALA A 57 -11.55 -5.06 5.34
CA ALA A 57 -11.65 -3.77 4.69
C ALA A 57 -11.39 -3.86 3.17
N VAL A 58 -10.46 -4.71 2.74
CA VAL A 58 -10.15 -4.95 1.31
C VAL A 58 -11.38 -5.51 0.57
N PHE A 59 -12.06 -6.51 1.14
CA PHE A 59 -13.28 -7.07 0.51
C PHE A 59 -14.43 -6.07 0.50
N ALA A 60 -14.59 -5.31 1.59
CA ALA A 60 -15.58 -4.25 1.67
C ALA A 60 -15.35 -3.19 0.58
N ALA A 61 -14.11 -2.71 0.45
CA ALA A 61 -13.73 -1.72 -0.57
C ALA A 61 -13.92 -2.25 -2.00
N ALA A 62 -13.60 -3.52 -2.26
CA ALA A 62 -13.85 -4.14 -3.56
C ALA A 62 -15.34 -4.19 -3.92
N GLY A 63 -16.21 -4.44 -2.94
CA GLY A 63 -17.66 -4.36 -3.13
C GLY A 63 -18.16 -2.96 -3.46
N VAL A 64 -17.51 -1.91 -2.93
CA VAL A 64 -17.87 -0.51 -3.19
C VAL A 64 -17.42 -0.05 -4.59
N LEU A 65 -16.18 -0.34 -4.97
CA LEU A 65 -15.59 0.07 -6.25
C LEU A 65 -16.24 -0.60 -7.47
N GLY A 66 -16.90 -1.75 -7.28
CA GLY A 66 -17.51 -2.49 -8.37
C GLY A 66 -16.47 -3.12 -9.32
N GLY A 67 -16.92 -3.54 -10.50
CA GLY A 67 -16.08 -4.23 -11.48
C GLY A 67 -15.74 -5.69 -11.11
N PRO A 68 -14.69 -6.26 -11.71
CA PRO A 68 -14.29 -7.65 -11.45
C PRO A 68 -13.76 -7.81 -10.01
N VAL A 69 -14.61 -8.32 -9.11
CA VAL A 69 -14.33 -8.41 -7.66
C VAL A 69 -12.97 -9.04 -7.34
N VAL A 70 -12.62 -10.13 -8.03
CA VAL A 70 -11.35 -10.84 -7.81
C VAL A 70 -10.15 -9.93 -8.11
N LEU A 71 -10.20 -9.19 -9.22
CA LEU A 71 -9.12 -8.26 -9.60
C LEU A 71 -9.04 -7.08 -8.63
N THR A 72 -10.18 -6.52 -8.24
CA THR A 72 -10.23 -5.39 -7.29
C THR A 72 -9.70 -5.78 -5.92
N VAL A 73 -10.08 -6.95 -5.40
CA VAL A 73 -9.53 -7.51 -4.16
C VAL A 73 -8.03 -7.76 -4.29
N ALA A 74 -7.57 -8.32 -5.42
CA ALA A 74 -6.15 -8.57 -5.64
C ALA A 74 -5.35 -7.25 -5.66
N ARG A 75 -5.82 -6.22 -6.38
CA ARG A 75 -5.18 -4.89 -6.42
C ARG A 75 -5.07 -4.25 -5.04
N LEU A 76 -6.18 -4.22 -4.31
CA LEU A 76 -6.23 -3.65 -2.96
C LEU A 76 -5.36 -4.43 -1.98
N GLY A 77 -5.44 -5.75 -2.00
CA GLY A 77 -4.68 -6.62 -1.10
C GLY A 77 -3.18 -6.56 -1.36
N VAL A 78 -2.75 -6.67 -2.62
CA VAL A 78 -1.33 -6.60 -2.97
C VAL A 78 -0.78 -5.19 -2.73
N GLY A 79 -1.53 -4.13 -3.06
CA GLY A 79 -1.10 -2.77 -2.76
C GLY A 79 -0.97 -2.52 -1.26
N ALA A 80 -1.89 -3.03 -0.44
CA ALA A 80 -1.78 -2.95 1.02
C ALA A 80 -0.54 -3.69 1.57
N ILE A 81 -0.24 -4.88 1.03
CA ILE A 81 0.96 -5.65 1.40
C ILE A 81 2.24 -4.88 1.01
N PHE A 82 2.31 -4.38 -0.22
CA PHE A 82 3.47 -3.64 -0.71
C PHE A 82 3.70 -2.34 0.07
N LEU A 83 2.67 -1.52 0.23
CA LEU A 83 2.74 -0.29 1.02
C LEU A 83 3.08 -0.58 2.50
N GLY A 84 2.60 -1.70 3.04
CA GLY A 84 2.99 -2.18 4.37
C GLY A 84 4.50 -2.44 4.45
N PHE A 85 5.06 -3.28 3.57
CA PHE A 85 6.49 -3.60 3.58
C PHE A 85 7.38 -2.36 3.41
N ILE A 86 7.04 -1.45 2.50
CA ILE A 86 7.87 -0.26 2.26
C ILE A 86 7.77 0.75 3.41
N THR A 87 6.60 0.84 4.05
CA THR A 87 6.42 1.66 5.25
C THR A 87 7.23 1.09 6.41
N ASP A 88 7.16 -0.22 6.64
CA ASP A 88 7.94 -0.90 7.68
C ASP A 88 9.45 -0.76 7.44
N ALA A 89 9.91 -0.89 6.18
CA ALA A 89 11.30 -0.64 5.81
C ALA A 89 11.73 0.79 6.17
N MET A 90 10.90 1.78 5.84
CA MET A 90 11.18 3.20 6.11
C MET A 90 11.19 3.49 7.62
N LEU A 91 10.21 2.98 8.38
CA LEU A 91 10.13 3.16 9.83
C LEU A 91 11.31 2.51 10.54
N LEU A 92 11.70 1.31 10.10
CA LEU A 92 12.88 0.63 10.62
C LEU A 92 14.15 1.42 10.29
N GLY A 93 14.28 1.93 9.07
CA GLY A 93 15.38 2.81 8.67
C GLY A 93 15.49 4.05 9.56
N HIS A 94 14.36 4.63 9.98
CA HIS A 94 14.34 5.77 10.91
C HIS A 94 14.88 5.38 12.30
N TRP A 95 14.48 4.22 12.83
CA TRP A 95 14.97 3.75 14.14
C TRP A 95 16.49 3.50 14.15
N TYR A 96 17.06 3.08 13.01
CA TYR A 96 18.49 2.83 12.88
C TYR A 96 19.34 4.11 12.97
N LEU A 97 18.74 5.29 12.71
CA LEU A 97 19.43 6.57 12.88
C LEU A 97 19.66 6.94 14.35
N VAL A 98 18.78 6.46 15.24
CA VAL A 98 18.78 6.80 16.68
C VAL A 98 19.38 5.68 17.52
N GLN A 99 19.47 4.46 17.00
CA GLN A 99 20.10 3.32 17.67
C GLN A 99 21.20 2.66 16.80
N PRO A 100 22.43 3.19 16.84
CA PRO A 100 23.57 2.56 16.18
C PRO A 100 23.86 1.18 16.80
N GLY A 101 23.98 0.15 15.95
CA GLY A 101 24.35 -1.21 16.39
C GLY A 101 23.31 -2.31 16.12
N LEU A 102 22.14 -1.96 15.56
CA LEU A 102 21.16 -2.95 15.12
C LEU A 102 21.66 -3.74 13.90
N SER A 103 21.28 -5.02 13.82
CA SER A 103 21.64 -5.88 12.69
C SER A 103 21.00 -5.36 11.41
N ARG A 104 21.68 -5.40 10.26
CA ARG A 104 21.12 -4.91 8.98
C ARG A 104 20.15 -5.88 8.33
N ALA A 105 20.05 -7.10 8.86
CA ALA A 105 19.27 -8.17 8.26
C ALA A 105 17.77 -7.85 8.17
N PRO A 106 17.09 -7.35 9.23
CA PRO A 106 15.66 -7.04 9.15
C PRO A 106 15.34 -5.92 8.16
N LEU A 107 16.16 -4.86 8.11
CA LEU A 107 16.00 -3.78 7.13
C LEU A 107 16.15 -4.29 5.70
N ARG A 108 17.19 -5.10 5.46
CA ARG A 108 17.42 -5.71 4.16
C ARG A 108 16.28 -6.64 3.75
N GLU A 109 15.72 -7.40 4.69
CA GLU A 109 14.58 -8.28 4.46
C GLU A 109 13.34 -7.50 4.04
N MET A 110 12.98 -6.42 4.76
CA MET A 110 11.84 -5.58 4.39
C MET A 110 12.00 -4.96 2.99
N ILE A 111 13.21 -4.48 2.66
CA ILE A 111 13.48 -3.96 1.30
C ILE A 111 13.27 -5.03 0.23
N TRP A 112 13.74 -6.26 0.48
CA TRP A 112 13.53 -7.37 -0.45
C TRP A 112 12.06 -7.72 -0.60
N LEU A 113 11.30 -7.75 0.49
CA LEU A 113 9.86 -7.98 0.44
C LEU A 113 9.15 -6.90 -0.39
N SER A 114 9.51 -5.62 -0.22
CA SER A 114 9.02 -4.53 -1.07
C SER A 114 9.36 -4.74 -2.55
N ILE A 115 10.60 -5.12 -2.87
CA ILE A 115 11.03 -5.38 -4.26
C ILE A 115 10.27 -6.56 -4.88
N ILE A 116 9.98 -7.60 -4.09
CA ILE A 116 9.27 -8.80 -4.57
C ILE A 116 7.78 -8.51 -4.77
N SER A 117 7.16 -7.72 -3.91
CA SER A 117 5.74 -7.38 -4.03
C SER A 117 5.47 -6.31 -5.11
N TRP A 118 6.41 -5.38 -5.35
CA TRP A 118 6.29 -4.33 -6.36
C TRP A 118 5.87 -4.83 -7.77
N PRO A 119 6.52 -5.83 -8.39
CA PRO A 119 6.14 -6.27 -9.73
C PRO A 119 4.74 -6.88 -9.75
N ILE A 120 4.32 -7.52 -8.66
CA ILE A 120 2.97 -8.10 -8.55
C ILE A 120 1.93 -6.96 -8.55
N GLU A 121 2.17 -5.91 -7.76
CA GLU A 121 1.29 -4.74 -7.71
C GLU A 121 1.20 -4.06 -9.09
N VAL A 122 2.34 -3.74 -9.69
CA VAL A 122 2.40 -3.06 -11.00
C VAL A 122 1.67 -3.87 -12.08
N VAL A 123 1.90 -5.19 -12.13
CA VAL A 123 1.19 -6.06 -13.08
C VAL A 123 -0.32 -6.02 -12.86
N LEU A 124 -0.78 -6.11 -11.61
CA LEU A 124 -2.22 -6.04 -11.31
C LEU A 124 -2.84 -4.69 -11.70
N LEU A 125 -2.11 -3.58 -11.53
CA LEU A 125 -2.54 -2.25 -11.96
C LEU A 125 -2.55 -2.10 -13.49
N LEU A 126 -1.73 -2.84 -14.22
CA LEU A 126 -1.70 -2.84 -15.69
C LEU A 126 -2.86 -3.63 -16.33
N ILE A 127 -3.41 -4.65 -15.66
CA ILE A 127 -4.49 -5.50 -16.22
C ILE A 127 -5.71 -4.64 -16.63
N PRO A 128 -6.29 -4.79 -17.84
CA PRO A 128 -7.45 -3.98 -18.26
C PRO A 128 -8.74 -4.30 -17.48
N THR A 129 -9.61 -3.32 -17.19
CA THR A 129 -9.35 -1.87 -17.23
C THR A 129 -8.34 -1.47 -16.14
N GLY A 130 -7.28 -0.79 -16.57
CA GLY A 130 -6.08 -0.53 -15.74
C GLY A 130 -5.18 0.55 -16.36
N MET A 131 -3.97 0.71 -15.85
CA MET A 131 -3.06 1.78 -16.28
C MET A 131 -2.66 1.67 -17.76
N VAL A 132 -2.70 0.46 -18.35
CA VAL A 132 -2.52 0.29 -19.81
C VAL A 132 -3.58 1.06 -20.60
N SER A 133 -4.83 1.07 -20.10
CA SER A 133 -5.95 1.81 -20.72
C SER A 133 -5.75 3.32 -20.66
N LEU A 134 -4.99 3.83 -19.70
CA LEU A 134 -4.66 5.24 -19.62
C LEU A 134 -3.48 5.58 -20.54
N LEU A 135 -2.46 4.72 -20.57
CA LEU A 135 -1.26 4.91 -21.39
C LEU A 135 -1.51 4.78 -22.90
N ASN A 136 -2.52 4.01 -23.30
CA ASN A 136 -2.92 3.88 -24.70
C ASN A 136 -3.96 4.93 -25.14
N GLY A 137 -4.39 5.83 -24.23
CA GLY A 137 -5.37 6.88 -24.51
C GLY A 137 -6.82 6.41 -24.58
N SER A 138 -7.14 5.19 -24.15
CA SER A 138 -8.55 4.73 -24.06
C SER A 138 -9.31 5.32 -22.87
N ILE A 139 -8.60 5.76 -21.83
CA ILE A 139 -9.11 6.55 -20.71
C ILE A 139 -8.38 7.89 -20.72
N ASP A 140 -9.13 8.99 -20.80
CA ASP A 140 -8.58 10.33 -20.69
C ASP A 140 -8.31 10.65 -19.21
N ASP A 141 -7.07 11.05 -18.91
CA ASP A 141 -6.68 11.46 -17.56
C ASP A 141 -7.05 12.92 -17.26
N GLY A 142 -7.54 13.67 -18.26
CA GLY A 142 -7.94 15.08 -18.13
C GLY A 142 -6.76 16.06 -18.09
N TYR A 143 -5.52 15.56 -18.17
CA TYR A 143 -4.29 16.35 -18.09
C TYR A 143 -3.32 16.03 -19.25
N GLY A 144 -3.83 15.48 -20.36
CA GLY A 144 -3.05 15.24 -21.57
C GLY A 144 -2.01 14.11 -21.43
N GLY A 145 -2.27 13.12 -20.57
CA GLY A 145 -1.40 11.96 -20.35
C GLY A 145 -0.32 12.17 -19.28
N ILE A 146 -0.24 13.35 -18.67
CA ILE A 146 0.79 13.65 -17.67
C ILE A 146 0.67 12.77 -16.42
N LEU A 147 -0.56 12.38 -16.03
CA LEU A 147 -0.77 11.56 -14.84
C LEU A 147 -0.38 10.10 -15.12
N GLY A 148 -0.61 9.62 -16.35
CA GLY A 148 -0.11 8.33 -16.81
C GLY A 148 1.41 8.25 -16.80
N VAL A 149 2.08 9.27 -17.35
CA VAL A 149 3.54 9.36 -17.33
C VAL A 149 4.08 9.46 -15.90
N THR A 150 3.45 10.28 -15.06
CA THR A 150 3.83 10.42 -13.64
C THR A 150 3.75 9.08 -12.92
N TRP A 151 2.70 8.29 -13.15
CA TRP A 151 2.59 6.95 -12.58
C TRP A 151 3.74 6.03 -13.00
N VAL A 152 4.12 6.03 -14.28
CA VAL A 152 5.26 5.24 -14.78
C VAL A 152 6.56 5.67 -14.11
N VAL A 153 6.80 6.99 -14.01
CA VAL A 153 7.97 7.55 -13.33
C VAL A 153 7.99 7.10 -11.86
N CYS A 154 6.88 7.24 -11.14
CA CYS A 154 6.75 6.76 -9.76
C CYS A 154 7.08 5.28 -9.65
N ALA A 155 6.52 4.43 -10.51
CA ALA A 155 6.75 2.98 -10.47
C ALA A 155 8.22 2.63 -10.66
N LEU A 156 8.87 3.21 -11.67
CA LEU A 156 10.28 2.96 -11.98
C LEU A 156 11.22 3.56 -10.92
N THR A 157 10.95 4.76 -10.45
CA THR A 157 11.76 5.39 -9.40
C THR A 157 11.67 4.61 -8.10
N THR A 158 10.51 4.05 -7.76
CA THR A 158 10.33 3.24 -6.55
C THR A 158 11.29 2.05 -6.52
N VAL A 159 11.30 1.22 -7.57
CA VAL A 159 12.19 0.06 -7.63
C VAL A 159 13.67 0.47 -7.73
N GLY A 160 13.97 1.57 -8.44
CA GLY A 160 15.33 2.12 -8.51
C GLY A 160 15.86 2.55 -7.14
N LEU A 161 15.03 3.21 -6.32
CA LEU A 161 15.39 3.64 -4.97
C LEU A 161 15.54 2.46 -4.01
N LEU A 162 14.67 1.44 -4.11
CA LEU A 162 14.81 0.21 -3.32
C LEU A 162 16.11 -0.54 -3.66
N ALA A 163 16.46 -0.64 -4.94
CA ALA A 163 17.71 -1.24 -5.38
C ALA A 163 18.93 -0.45 -4.89
N ALA A 164 18.87 0.89 -4.95
CA ALA A 164 19.91 1.75 -4.41
C ALA A 164 20.05 1.61 -2.88
N ALA A 165 18.93 1.47 -2.15
CA ALA A 165 18.96 1.22 -0.70
C ALA A 165 19.62 -0.13 -0.38
N LEU A 166 19.34 -1.19 -1.15
CA LEU A 166 20.05 -2.47 -1.02
C LEU A 166 21.55 -2.33 -1.30
N ALA A 167 21.92 -1.56 -2.32
CA ALA A 167 23.31 -1.31 -2.65
C ALA A 167 24.02 -0.57 -1.50
N ALA A 168 23.39 0.45 -0.92
CA ALA A 168 23.92 1.17 0.22
C ALA A 168 24.15 0.23 1.43
N LEU A 169 23.23 -0.68 1.74
CA LEU A 169 23.39 -1.59 2.90
C LEU A 169 24.57 -2.57 2.80
N LYS A 170 25.14 -2.77 1.59
CA LYS A 170 26.35 -3.59 1.40
C LYS A 170 27.61 -2.91 1.93
N GLU A 171 27.63 -1.58 2.03
CA GLU A 171 28.79 -0.83 2.48
C GLU A 171 28.98 -0.94 4.00
N PRO A 172 30.19 -1.18 4.53
CA PRO A 172 30.41 -1.45 5.95
C PRO A 172 30.14 -0.23 6.84
N TYR A 173 30.14 0.98 6.30
CA TYR A 173 30.04 2.22 7.06
C TYR A 173 28.63 2.49 7.63
N TYR A 174 28.57 3.16 8.78
CA TYR A 174 27.30 3.61 9.37
C TYR A 174 26.56 4.63 8.49
N SER A 175 27.29 5.50 7.80
CA SER A 175 26.74 6.45 6.83
C SER A 175 25.94 5.78 5.71
N ALA A 176 26.23 4.51 5.41
CA ALA A 176 25.50 3.76 4.40
C ALA A 176 24.09 3.40 4.85
N VAL A 177 23.89 3.13 6.14
CA VAL A 177 22.55 2.93 6.72
C VAL A 177 21.78 4.26 6.70
N MET A 178 22.45 5.37 7.02
CA MET A 178 21.84 6.70 6.92
C MET A 178 21.40 7.04 5.49
N ALA A 179 22.22 6.71 4.50
CA ALA A 179 21.90 6.88 3.09
C ALA A 179 20.71 5.98 2.67
N ALA A 180 20.73 4.71 3.07
CA ALA A 180 19.63 3.77 2.81
C ALA A 180 18.30 4.29 3.38
N THR A 181 18.30 4.85 4.59
CA THR A 181 17.12 5.48 5.18
C THR A 181 16.61 6.64 4.33
N GLY A 182 17.49 7.56 3.90
CA GLY A 182 17.11 8.67 3.01
C GLY A 182 16.49 8.20 1.68
N LEU A 183 17.04 7.13 1.10
CA LEU A 183 16.49 6.50 -0.11
C LEU A 183 15.10 5.90 0.15
N LEU A 184 14.88 5.30 1.31
CA LEU A 184 13.58 4.73 1.70
C LEU A 184 12.49 5.79 1.90
N TYR A 185 12.83 6.99 2.37
CA TYR A 185 11.90 8.12 2.41
C TYR A 185 11.43 8.52 1.01
N LEU A 186 12.31 8.52 0.03
CA LEU A 186 11.94 8.80 -1.36
C LEU A 186 11.17 7.62 -1.98
N ALA A 187 11.54 6.39 -1.61
CA ALA A 187 10.92 5.17 -2.11
C ALA A 187 9.45 5.08 -1.65
N ILE A 188 9.14 5.40 -0.40
CA ILE A 188 7.75 5.41 0.09
C ILE A 188 6.91 6.49 -0.61
N LEU A 189 7.45 7.68 -0.88
CA LEU A 189 6.75 8.74 -1.60
C LEU A 189 6.40 8.30 -3.03
N THR A 190 7.34 7.67 -3.72
CA THR A 190 7.14 7.19 -5.08
C THR A 190 6.22 5.96 -5.13
N ALA A 191 6.30 5.07 -4.13
CA ALA A 191 5.37 3.94 -3.97
C ALA A 191 3.93 4.40 -3.76
N PHE A 192 3.71 5.39 -2.90
CA PHE A 192 2.38 6.00 -2.75
C PHE A 192 1.91 6.63 -4.06
N GLY A 193 2.80 7.27 -4.82
CA GLY A 193 2.51 7.78 -6.15
C GLY A 193 2.04 6.66 -7.10
N THR A 194 2.69 5.50 -7.09
CA THR A 194 2.31 4.34 -7.91
C THR A 194 0.93 3.79 -7.52
N ASP A 195 0.65 3.62 -6.24
CA ASP A 195 -0.63 3.02 -5.80
C ASP A 195 -1.80 4.02 -5.87
N VAL A 196 -1.64 5.20 -5.28
CA VAL A 196 -2.74 6.17 -5.12
C VAL A 196 -3.14 6.80 -6.45
N LEU A 197 -2.18 7.16 -7.32
CA LEU A 197 -2.53 7.72 -8.65
C LEU A 197 -3.32 6.71 -9.47
N ALA A 198 -2.91 5.44 -9.50
CA ALA A 198 -3.64 4.42 -10.23
C ALA A 198 -5.08 4.26 -9.71
N ARG A 199 -5.27 4.28 -8.39
CA ARG A 199 -6.62 4.19 -7.81
C ARG A 199 -7.47 5.41 -8.15
N ALA A 200 -6.90 6.61 -8.04
CA ALA A 200 -7.63 7.85 -8.34
C ALA A 200 -8.07 7.90 -9.81
N LEU A 201 -7.20 7.46 -10.72
CA LEU A 201 -7.45 7.46 -12.17
C LEU A 201 -8.40 6.35 -12.62
N LEU A 202 -8.40 5.19 -11.95
CA LEU A 202 -9.25 4.06 -12.31
C LEU A 202 -10.62 4.06 -11.62
N ALA A 203 -10.82 4.91 -10.61
CA ALA A 203 -12.08 5.05 -9.89
C ALA A 203 -13.00 6.15 -10.45
N GLY A 204 -12.49 7.00 -11.35
CA GLY A 204 -13.27 8.01 -12.09
C GLY A 204 -13.96 7.43 -13.32
#